data_AF-A0A507QZL4-F1
#
_entry.id   AF-A0A507QZL4-F1
#
_cell.length_a   1.000
_cell.length_b   1.000
_cell.length_c   1.000
_cell.angle_alpha   90.00
_cell.angle_beta   90.00
_cell.angle_gamma   90.00
#
_symmetry.space_group_name_H-M   'P 1'
#
loop_
_entity.id
_entity.type
_entity.pdbx_description
1 polymer ?
#
loop_
_entity_poly.entity_id
_entity_poly.type
_entity_poly.pdbx_seq_one_letter_code
_entity_poly.pdbx_strand_id
1 'polypeptide(L)'
;MMRLRGLYGGLPLSVYAWIAQEVAFHAAGLAFEWCDRTGAMRRLKVRSSGRKPYLQLLPKVLLNQFLILLPAMVLAEATGLCFTGSARLSPLHFLLSLPAMAVGHDVVQYIAHRHLLHNPAIYLMRTLKHSVHHSTSASRGISACYMSGADFFLEIVLPYLIPLMLVGGGGADVRFHLLIASLGAIGGVYEHSGYDLAVLVQGASPSPTPSLFARIFDGLVNNRAHGAHHSRSNVSFSDGFGSPGICDTLFGTRWDIVAKRRELAEKEWKAQRAKHEQNGNGKTA
;
A
#
# COMPACT_ATOMS: atom_id res chain seq x y z
N MET A 1 -28.93 -14.10 -13.51
CA MET A 1 -29.38 -14.17 -14.92
C MET A 1 -28.27 -13.59 -15.80
N MET A 2 -27.40 -14.44 -16.31
CA MET A 2 -26.21 -14.09 -17.10
C MET A 2 -26.68 -13.85 -18.54
N ARG A 3 -27.10 -12.63 -18.90
CA ARG A 3 -27.35 -12.31 -20.31
C ARG A 3 -26.00 -12.28 -21.02
N LEU A 4 -25.74 -13.41 -21.67
CA LEU A 4 -24.75 -13.61 -22.71
C LEU A 4 -24.62 -12.35 -23.58
N ARG A 5 -23.43 -11.78 -23.55
CA ARG A 5 -22.66 -11.37 -24.73
C ARG A 5 -23.49 -11.41 -26.01
N GLY A 6 -24.08 -10.27 -26.39
CA GLY A 6 -24.39 -10.05 -27.78
C GLY A 6 -23.07 -10.01 -28.54
N LEU A 7 -22.69 -11.12 -29.17
CA LEU A 7 -22.02 -11.32 -30.47
C LEU A 7 -20.92 -10.36 -30.98
N TYR A 8 -20.50 -9.35 -30.22
CA TYR A 8 -19.40 -8.45 -30.48
C TYR A 8 -18.34 -8.73 -29.40
N GLY A 9 -17.20 -9.27 -29.82
CA GLY A 9 -16.17 -9.91 -28.98
C GLY A 9 -15.39 -8.97 -28.06
N GLY A 10 -16.07 -8.28 -27.14
CA GLY A 10 -15.45 -7.51 -26.08
C GLY A 10 -14.83 -8.42 -25.02
N LEU A 11 -13.66 -8.03 -24.54
CA LEU A 11 -13.02 -8.64 -23.36
C LEU A 11 -13.87 -8.34 -22.10
N PRO A 12 -13.76 -9.16 -21.03
CA PRO A 12 -14.37 -8.83 -19.73
C PRO A 12 -13.90 -7.47 -19.19
N LEU A 13 -14.74 -6.80 -18.38
CA LEU A 13 -14.41 -5.47 -17.85
C LEU A 13 -13.17 -5.49 -16.94
N SER A 14 -13.01 -6.56 -16.17
CA SER A 14 -11.81 -6.86 -15.38
C SER A 14 -10.54 -6.82 -16.23
N VAL A 15 -10.58 -7.28 -17.48
CA VAL A 15 -9.42 -7.27 -18.38
C VAL A 15 -9.08 -5.85 -18.82
N TYR A 16 -10.07 -5.00 -19.12
CA TYR A 16 -9.83 -3.59 -19.44
C TYR A 16 -9.26 -2.83 -18.23
N ALA A 17 -9.82 -3.06 -17.04
CA ALA A 17 -9.31 -2.48 -15.79
C ALA A 17 -7.87 -2.92 -15.51
N TRP A 18 -7.58 -4.21 -15.72
CA TRP A 18 -6.23 -4.76 -15.58
C TRP A 18 -5.26 -4.13 -16.59
N ILE A 19 -5.61 -4.02 -17.88
CA ILE A 19 -4.76 -3.36 -18.89
C ILE A 19 -4.43 -1.91 -18.48
N ALA A 20 -5.41 -1.14 -18.01
CA ALA A 20 -5.17 0.23 -17.57
C ALA A 20 -4.30 0.32 -16.31
N GLN A 21 -4.43 -0.65 -15.40
CA GLN A 21 -3.57 -0.80 -14.24
C GLN A 21 -2.13 -1.11 -14.65
N GLU A 22 -1.91 -2.06 -15.58
CA GLU A 22 -0.60 -2.41 -16.12
C GLU A 22 0.09 -1.22 -16.81
N VAL A 23 -0.64 -0.51 -17.67
CA VAL A 23 -0.12 0.68 -18.35
C VAL A 23 0.27 1.75 -17.34
N ALA A 24 -0.60 2.06 -16.38
CA ALA A 24 -0.32 3.07 -15.37
C ALA A 24 0.88 2.68 -14.47
N PHE A 25 0.92 1.41 -14.04
CA PHE A 25 1.98 0.88 -13.18
C PHE A 25 3.34 0.94 -13.87
N HIS A 26 3.43 0.42 -15.10
CA HIS A 26 4.70 0.40 -15.82
C HIS A 26 5.12 1.77 -16.34
N ALA A 27 4.19 2.62 -16.77
CA ALA A 27 4.53 3.99 -17.16
C ALA A 27 5.11 4.79 -15.99
N ALA A 28 4.46 4.74 -14.82
CA ALA A 28 4.97 5.37 -13.61
C ALA A 28 6.31 4.75 -13.15
N GLY A 29 6.41 3.42 -13.21
CA GLY A 29 7.63 2.70 -12.84
C GLY A 29 8.82 3.06 -13.72
N LEU A 30 8.61 3.16 -15.03
CA LEU A 30 9.62 3.59 -16.00
C LEU A 30 10.00 5.06 -15.82
N ALA A 31 9.04 5.93 -15.48
CA ALA A 31 9.34 7.33 -15.18
C ALA A 31 10.27 7.47 -13.96
N PHE A 32 10.02 6.73 -12.88
CA PHE A 32 10.93 6.71 -11.73
C PHE A 32 12.27 6.05 -12.02
N GLU A 33 12.30 4.97 -12.82
CA GLU A 33 13.55 4.36 -13.27
C GLU A 33 14.38 5.32 -14.13
N TRP A 34 13.73 6.09 -15.01
CA TRP A 34 14.41 7.15 -15.78
C TRP A 34 14.97 8.24 -14.86
N CYS A 35 14.22 8.67 -13.84
CA CYS A 35 14.72 9.62 -12.84
C CYS A 35 15.91 9.06 -12.06
N ASP A 36 15.90 7.78 -11.72
CA ASP A 36 17.00 7.11 -11.03
C ASP A 36 18.27 7.04 -11.88
N ARG A 37 18.13 6.85 -13.20
CA ARG A 37 19.27 6.77 -14.13
C ARG A 37 19.87 8.14 -14.46
N THR A 38 19.02 9.14 -14.62
CA THR A 38 19.44 10.50 -15.05
C THR A 38 19.76 11.41 -13.88
N GLY A 39 19.28 11.09 -12.67
CA GLY A 39 19.37 11.96 -11.52
C GLY A 39 18.44 13.18 -11.57
N ALA A 40 17.49 13.25 -12.52
CA ALA A 40 16.63 14.41 -12.75
C ALA A 40 15.87 14.89 -11.49
N MET A 41 15.53 13.96 -10.60
CA MET A 41 14.83 14.25 -9.33
C MET A 41 15.63 13.85 -8.09
N ARG A 42 16.98 13.78 -8.16
CA ARG A 42 17.83 13.26 -7.06
C ARG A 42 17.56 13.92 -5.70
N ARG A 43 17.23 15.21 -5.66
CA ARG A 43 16.89 15.94 -4.42
C ARG A 43 15.63 15.41 -3.69
N LEU A 44 14.76 14.73 -4.42
CA LEU A 44 13.52 14.15 -3.91
C LEU A 44 13.69 12.67 -3.55
N LYS A 45 14.81 12.04 -3.93
CA LYS A 45 15.11 10.63 -3.66
C LYS A 45 15.65 10.51 -2.23
N VAL A 46 14.81 10.00 -1.33
CA VAL A 46 15.16 9.81 0.09
C VAL A 46 15.69 8.40 0.38
N ARG A 47 15.51 7.45 -0.54
CA ARG A 47 16.00 6.07 -0.41
C ARG A 47 16.68 5.60 -1.69
N SER A 48 17.95 5.19 -1.62
CA SER A 48 18.72 4.68 -2.78
C SER A 48 19.42 3.33 -2.52
N SER A 49 19.03 2.60 -1.49
CA SER A 49 19.73 1.40 -1.00
C SER A 49 19.53 0.14 -1.86
N GLY A 50 18.64 0.16 -2.85
CA GLY A 50 18.34 -1.00 -3.68
C GLY A 50 19.42 -1.32 -4.72
N ARG A 51 19.92 -2.56 -4.68
CA ARG A 51 20.93 -3.08 -5.60
C ARG A 51 20.35 -3.68 -6.89
N LYS A 52 19.06 -4.06 -6.89
CA LYS A 52 18.43 -4.76 -8.02
C LYS A 52 17.97 -3.74 -9.08
N PRO A 53 18.44 -3.83 -10.33
CA PRO A 53 17.93 -3.01 -11.43
C PRO A 53 16.51 -3.44 -11.81
N TYR A 54 15.77 -2.54 -12.46
CA TYR A 54 14.38 -2.75 -12.90
C TYR A 54 14.15 -4.10 -13.59
N LEU A 55 15.02 -4.45 -14.55
CA LEU A 55 14.92 -5.69 -15.34
C LEU A 55 15.07 -6.98 -14.50
N GLN A 56 15.73 -6.92 -13.35
CA GLN A 56 15.82 -8.08 -12.44
C GLN A 56 14.55 -8.26 -11.60
N LEU A 57 13.79 -7.20 -11.37
CA LEU A 57 12.52 -7.25 -10.63
C LEU A 57 11.36 -7.66 -11.55
N LEU A 58 11.39 -7.20 -12.79
CA LEU A 58 10.31 -7.29 -13.77
C LEU A 58 9.72 -8.70 -13.96
N PRO A 59 10.49 -9.80 -14.10
CA PRO A 59 9.89 -11.11 -14.33
C PRO A 59 8.93 -11.56 -13.22
N LYS A 60 9.29 -11.31 -11.96
CA LYS A 60 8.46 -11.67 -10.81
C LYS A 60 7.22 -10.79 -10.71
N VAL A 61 7.39 -9.50 -10.99
CA VAL A 61 6.31 -8.52 -11.04
C VAL A 61 5.26 -8.93 -12.08
N LEU A 62 5.70 -9.23 -13.31
CA LEU A 62 4.82 -9.68 -14.38
C LEU A 62 4.13 -11.01 -14.03
N LEU A 63 4.84 -11.97 -13.43
CA LEU A 63 4.23 -13.23 -12.99
C LEU A 63 3.11 -12.98 -11.98
N ASN A 64 3.32 -12.12 -10.99
CA ASN A 64 2.29 -11.77 -10.00
C ASN A 64 1.09 -11.08 -10.67
N GLN A 65 1.33 -10.12 -11.55
CA GLN A 65 0.29 -9.39 -12.27
C GLN A 65 -0.54 -10.30 -13.20
N PHE A 66 0.11 -11.11 -14.03
CA PHE A 66 -0.57 -11.96 -15.00
C PHE A 66 -1.17 -13.24 -14.40
N LEU A 67 -0.49 -13.88 -13.44
CA LEU A 67 -0.90 -15.19 -12.94
C LEU A 67 -1.70 -15.13 -11.64
N ILE A 68 -1.77 -13.96 -10.99
CA ILE A 68 -2.48 -13.80 -9.72
C ILE A 68 -3.52 -12.68 -9.83
N LEU A 69 -3.12 -11.46 -10.17
CA LEU A 69 -4.06 -10.31 -10.22
C LEU A 69 -5.13 -10.51 -11.29
N LEU A 70 -4.72 -10.74 -12.55
CA LEU A 70 -5.67 -10.89 -13.65
C LEU A 70 -6.68 -12.04 -13.42
N PRO A 71 -6.26 -13.28 -13.07
CA PRO A 71 -7.21 -14.36 -12.78
C PRO A 71 -8.14 -14.04 -11.62
N ALA A 72 -7.67 -13.37 -10.57
CA ALA A 72 -8.51 -12.98 -9.44
C ALA A 72 -9.56 -11.94 -9.85
N MET A 73 -9.19 -10.94 -10.66
CA MET A 73 -10.13 -9.94 -11.19
C MET A 73 -11.19 -10.58 -12.09
N VAL A 74 -10.78 -11.48 -13.00
CA VAL A 74 -11.70 -12.22 -13.88
C VAL A 74 -12.63 -13.12 -13.08
N LEU A 75 -12.12 -13.80 -12.05
CA LEU A 75 -12.94 -14.63 -11.16
C LEU A 75 -13.96 -13.78 -10.39
N ALA A 76 -13.56 -12.61 -9.89
CA ALA A 76 -14.46 -11.68 -9.20
C ALA A 76 -15.58 -11.16 -10.13
N GLU A 77 -15.28 -10.92 -11.42
CA GLU A 77 -16.30 -10.60 -12.42
C GLU A 77 -17.21 -11.80 -12.74
N ALA A 78 -16.62 -12.99 -12.97
CA ALA A 78 -17.35 -14.19 -13.32
C ALA A 78 -18.33 -14.65 -12.22
N THR A 79 -17.98 -14.39 -10.96
CA THR A 79 -18.82 -14.66 -9.78
C THR A 79 -19.83 -13.55 -9.49
N GLY A 80 -19.78 -12.43 -10.21
CA GLY A 80 -20.66 -11.28 -10.01
C GLY A 80 -20.33 -10.44 -8.77
N LEU A 81 -19.15 -10.63 -8.17
CA LEU A 81 -18.72 -9.89 -6.97
C LEU A 81 -18.16 -8.50 -7.29
N CYS A 82 -17.51 -8.34 -8.44
CA CYS A 82 -16.92 -7.08 -8.91
C CYS A 82 -17.19 -6.88 -10.40
N PHE A 83 -17.04 -5.67 -10.93
CA PHE A 83 -17.15 -5.37 -12.38
C PHE A 83 -18.51 -5.70 -13.03
N THR A 84 -19.54 -5.93 -12.22
CA THR A 84 -20.89 -6.27 -12.69
C THR A 84 -21.92 -5.29 -12.14
N GLY A 85 -23.10 -5.20 -12.76
CA GLY A 85 -24.17 -4.30 -12.35
C GLY A 85 -24.40 -3.15 -13.32
N SER A 86 -24.74 -1.96 -12.81
CA SER A 86 -25.07 -0.79 -13.66
C SER A 86 -23.86 -0.34 -14.48
N ALA A 87 -24.05 -0.13 -15.78
CA ALA A 87 -23.01 0.38 -16.68
C ALA A 87 -22.57 1.83 -16.38
N ARG A 88 -23.33 2.54 -15.54
CA ARG A 88 -23.02 3.90 -15.07
C ARG A 88 -23.37 4.01 -13.59
N LEU A 89 -22.42 4.47 -12.79
CA LEU A 89 -22.69 4.83 -11.41
C LEU A 89 -23.38 6.20 -11.37
N SER A 90 -24.23 6.42 -10.37
CA SER A 90 -24.69 7.78 -10.09
C SER A 90 -23.48 8.62 -9.64
N PRO A 91 -23.46 9.94 -9.90
CA PRO A 91 -22.34 10.79 -9.48
C PRO A 91 -22.05 10.70 -7.98
N LEU A 92 -23.10 10.61 -7.15
CA LEU A 92 -22.94 10.46 -5.71
C LEU A 92 -22.30 9.12 -5.33
N HIS A 93 -22.75 8.00 -5.93
CA HIS A 93 -22.14 6.69 -5.68
C HIS A 93 -20.69 6.67 -6.16
N PHE A 94 -20.40 7.21 -7.34
CA PHE A 94 -19.04 7.34 -7.84
C PHE A 94 -18.14 8.08 -6.85
N LEU A 95 -18.56 9.25 -6.38
CA LEU A 95 -17.79 10.10 -5.47
C LEU A 95 -17.62 9.46 -4.08
N LEU A 96 -18.64 8.81 -3.52
CA LEU A 96 -18.56 8.14 -2.22
C LEU A 96 -17.75 6.84 -2.27
N SER A 97 -17.71 6.17 -3.43
CA SER A 97 -16.89 4.98 -3.62
C SER A 97 -15.40 5.27 -3.55
N LEU A 98 -14.92 6.46 -3.97
CA LEU A 98 -13.49 6.79 -3.91
C LEU A 98 -12.90 6.73 -2.48
N PRO A 99 -13.43 7.48 -1.49
CA PRO A 99 -12.93 7.38 -0.12
C PRO A 99 -13.24 6.03 0.52
N ALA A 100 -14.36 5.39 0.17
CA ALA A 100 -14.67 4.05 0.68
C ALA A 100 -13.67 2.99 0.21
N MET A 101 -13.22 3.07 -1.05
CA MET A 101 -12.13 2.23 -1.57
C MET A 101 -10.83 2.47 -0.80
N ALA A 102 -10.46 3.73 -0.57
CA ALA A 102 -9.24 4.06 0.18
C ALA A 102 -9.26 3.53 1.62
N VAL A 103 -10.38 3.72 2.33
CA VAL A 103 -10.55 3.22 3.71
C VAL A 103 -10.57 1.69 3.74
N GLY A 104 -11.34 1.06 2.84
CA GLY A 104 -11.40 -0.40 2.78
C GLY A 104 -10.04 -1.01 2.45
N HIS A 105 -9.28 -0.38 1.55
CA HIS A 105 -7.93 -0.80 1.21
C HIS A 105 -7.02 -0.77 2.44
N ASP A 106 -6.99 0.36 3.16
CA ASP A 106 -6.19 0.49 4.40
C ASP A 106 -6.56 -0.57 5.44
N VAL A 107 -7.85 -0.85 5.65
CA VAL A 107 -8.30 -1.86 6.61
C VAL A 107 -7.85 -3.27 6.22
N VAL A 108 -8.11 -3.68 4.97
CA VAL A 108 -7.80 -5.05 4.51
C VAL A 108 -6.29 -5.26 4.48
N GLN A 109 -5.55 -4.27 3.97
CA GLN A 109 -4.10 -4.29 3.96
C GLN A 109 -3.58 -4.38 5.40
N TYR A 110 -4.02 -3.51 6.30
CA TYR A 110 -3.49 -3.46 7.67
C TYR A 110 -3.66 -4.81 8.36
N ILE A 111 -4.82 -5.45 8.20
CA ILE A 111 -5.06 -6.77 8.77
C ILE A 111 -4.09 -7.80 8.19
N ALA A 112 -3.99 -7.88 6.86
CA ALA A 112 -3.13 -8.84 6.18
C ALA A 112 -1.66 -8.61 6.55
N HIS A 113 -1.20 -7.37 6.41
CA HIS A 113 0.18 -7.00 6.62
C HIS A 113 0.61 -7.11 8.08
N ARG A 114 -0.14 -6.50 9.01
CA ARG A 114 0.25 -6.49 10.42
C ARG A 114 0.06 -7.84 11.09
N HIS A 115 -1.09 -8.47 10.89
CA HIS A 115 -1.48 -9.65 11.68
C HIS A 115 -1.10 -10.97 11.03
N LEU A 116 -0.96 -11.02 9.70
CA LEU A 116 -0.51 -12.23 9.00
C LEU A 116 0.97 -12.14 8.61
N LEU A 117 1.37 -11.10 7.86
CA LEU A 117 2.71 -11.04 7.27
C LEU A 117 3.79 -10.68 8.28
N HIS A 118 3.49 -9.80 9.23
CA HIS A 118 4.33 -9.45 10.37
C HIS A 118 3.96 -10.17 11.67
N ASN A 119 3.32 -11.34 11.56
CA ASN A 119 3.02 -12.15 12.75
C ASN A 119 4.33 -12.54 13.48
N PRO A 120 4.42 -12.37 14.81
CA PRO A 120 5.62 -12.75 15.57
C PRO A 120 5.91 -14.24 15.52
N ALA A 121 4.92 -15.08 15.17
CA ALA A 121 5.14 -16.49 14.84
C ALA A 121 5.95 -16.60 13.53
N ILE A 122 7.26 -16.72 13.68
CA ILE A 122 8.28 -16.78 12.60
C ILE A 122 7.89 -17.73 11.45
N TYR A 123 7.12 -18.78 11.73
CA TYR A 123 6.65 -19.75 10.73
C TYR A 123 5.80 -19.13 9.62
N LEU A 124 4.85 -18.25 9.96
CA LEU A 124 3.93 -17.68 8.96
C LEU A 124 4.66 -16.71 8.03
N MET A 125 5.49 -15.82 8.61
CA MET A 125 6.33 -14.88 7.85
C MET A 125 7.30 -15.62 6.90
N ARG A 126 7.89 -16.74 7.33
CA ARG A 126 8.76 -17.57 6.48
C ARG A 126 8.00 -18.26 5.36
N THR A 127 6.80 -18.76 5.65
CA THR A 127 5.95 -19.45 4.67
C THR A 127 5.46 -18.48 3.59
N LEU A 128 5.01 -17.29 3.99
CA LEU A 128 4.52 -16.25 3.07
C LEU A 128 5.64 -15.49 2.35
N LYS A 129 6.90 -15.65 2.78
CA LYS A 129 8.10 -15.07 2.16
C LYS A 129 8.03 -13.54 1.99
N HIS A 130 7.43 -12.85 2.95
CA HIS A 130 7.31 -11.38 2.96
C HIS A 130 8.69 -10.68 2.98
N SER A 131 9.75 -11.38 3.42
CA SER A 131 11.12 -10.88 3.31
C SER A 131 11.60 -10.63 1.87
N VAL A 132 10.95 -11.23 0.85
CA VAL A 132 11.25 -10.96 -0.56
C VAL A 132 10.89 -9.52 -0.92
N HIS A 133 9.72 -9.05 -0.47
CA HIS A 133 9.25 -7.67 -0.64
C HIS A 133 10.24 -6.68 -0.01
N HIS A 134 10.54 -6.91 1.27
CA HIS A 134 11.48 -6.10 2.05
C HIS A 134 12.92 -6.08 1.49
N SER A 135 13.32 -7.06 0.67
CA SER A 135 14.67 -7.12 0.08
C SER A 135 15.01 -5.96 -0.86
N THR A 136 14.01 -5.18 -1.27
CA THR A 136 14.16 -4.02 -2.17
C THR A 136 14.24 -2.68 -1.45
N SER A 137 13.88 -2.66 -0.17
CA SER A 137 13.79 -1.47 0.68
C SER A 137 12.97 -0.31 0.09
N ALA A 138 11.98 -0.61 -0.76
CA ALA A 138 11.12 0.39 -1.42
C ALA A 138 11.91 1.56 -2.02
N SER A 139 12.91 1.21 -2.82
CA SER A 139 13.83 2.17 -3.48
C SER A 139 13.66 2.22 -5.00
N ARG A 140 12.76 1.40 -5.56
CA ARG A 140 12.47 1.29 -6.99
C ARG A 140 10.96 1.12 -7.16
N GLY A 141 10.30 1.97 -7.94
CA GLY A 141 8.83 1.98 -7.97
C GLY A 141 8.18 0.63 -8.31
N ILE A 142 8.78 -0.14 -9.23
CA ILE A 142 8.29 -1.46 -9.60
C ILE A 142 8.38 -2.51 -8.46
N SER A 143 9.14 -2.25 -7.39
CA SER A 143 9.22 -3.18 -6.27
C SER A 143 7.91 -3.34 -5.51
N ALA A 144 6.94 -2.45 -5.72
CA ALA A 144 5.58 -2.57 -5.20
C ALA A 144 4.90 -3.91 -5.51
N CYS A 145 5.32 -4.59 -6.58
CA CYS A 145 4.80 -5.91 -6.94
C CYS A 145 5.88 -7.01 -6.92
N TYR A 146 7.09 -6.69 -6.42
CA TYR A 146 8.19 -7.64 -6.29
C TYR A 146 8.13 -8.37 -4.95
N MET A 147 7.26 -9.38 -4.89
CA MET A 147 6.98 -10.11 -3.66
C MET A 147 6.62 -11.56 -3.97
N SER A 148 6.41 -12.39 -2.94
CA SER A 148 5.93 -13.76 -3.15
C SER A 148 4.50 -13.72 -3.70
N GLY A 149 4.02 -14.82 -4.32
CA GLY A 149 2.65 -14.84 -4.83
C GLY A 149 1.59 -14.73 -3.73
N ALA A 150 1.82 -15.35 -2.58
CA ALA A 150 0.91 -15.25 -1.43
C ALA A 150 0.92 -13.85 -0.82
N ASP A 151 2.10 -13.24 -0.73
CA ASP A 151 2.29 -11.86 -0.29
C ASP A 151 1.54 -10.89 -1.21
N PHE A 152 1.72 -11.05 -2.52
CA PHE A 152 1.00 -10.28 -3.55
C PHE A 152 -0.50 -10.41 -3.46
N PHE A 153 -0.99 -11.63 -3.25
CA PHE A 153 -2.42 -11.83 -3.08
C PHE A 153 -2.96 -11.09 -1.85
N LEU A 154 -2.25 -11.18 -0.72
CA LEU A 154 -2.67 -10.61 0.55
C LEU A 154 -2.52 -9.08 0.62
N GLU A 155 -1.48 -8.50 0.02
CA GLU A 155 -1.18 -7.07 0.10
C GLU A 155 -1.68 -6.25 -1.09
N ILE A 156 -1.91 -6.86 -2.25
CA ILE A 156 -2.32 -6.15 -3.47
C ILE A 156 -3.72 -6.59 -3.91
N VAL A 157 -3.93 -7.89 -4.10
CA VAL A 157 -5.18 -8.39 -4.68
C VAL A 157 -6.37 -8.22 -3.72
N LEU A 158 -6.23 -8.65 -2.46
CA LEU A 158 -7.31 -8.54 -1.48
C LEU A 158 -7.64 -7.08 -1.11
N PRO A 159 -6.66 -6.19 -0.83
CA PRO A 159 -6.95 -4.79 -0.53
C PRO A 159 -7.59 -4.03 -1.69
N TYR A 160 -7.44 -4.51 -2.93
CA TYR A 160 -8.19 -3.98 -4.06
C TYR A 160 -9.60 -4.58 -4.19
N LEU A 161 -9.72 -5.90 -4.27
CA LEU A 161 -10.97 -6.57 -4.63
C LEU A 161 -12.01 -6.59 -3.50
N ILE A 162 -11.60 -6.73 -2.23
CA ILE A 162 -12.54 -6.78 -1.11
C ILE A 162 -13.27 -5.44 -0.97
N PRO A 163 -12.59 -4.28 -0.90
CA PRO A 163 -13.28 -2.99 -0.84
C PRO A 163 -14.16 -2.75 -2.07
N LEU A 164 -13.70 -3.16 -3.26
CA LEU A 164 -14.47 -3.03 -4.50
C LEU A 164 -15.79 -3.78 -4.43
N MET A 165 -15.77 -5.02 -3.95
CA MET A 165 -16.95 -5.82 -3.71
C MET A 165 -17.89 -5.13 -2.68
N LEU A 166 -17.34 -4.63 -1.57
CA LEU A 166 -18.12 -4.01 -0.50
C LEU A 166 -18.81 -2.70 -0.91
N VAL A 167 -18.24 -1.92 -1.83
CA VAL A 167 -18.89 -0.71 -2.37
C VAL A 167 -19.90 -0.99 -3.49
N GLY A 168 -20.29 -2.27 -3.66
CA GLY A 168 -21.25 -2.72 -4.67
C GLY A 168 -20.60 -3.16 -5.99
N GLY A 169 -19.37 -3.65 -5.94
CA GLY A 169 -18.62 -4.17 -7.09
C GLY A 169 -18.15 -3.11 -8.09
N GLY A 170 -18.38 -1.82 -7.81
CA GLY A 170 -18.11 -0.70 -8.71
C GLY A 170 -19.04 -0.62 -9.93
N GLY A 171 -20.10 -1.43 -9.97
CA GLY A 171 -20.93 -1.58 -11.17
C GLY A 171 -20.15 -2.13 -12.37
N ALA A 172 -20.72 -1.96 -13.56
CA ALA A 172 -20.04 -2.15 -14.84
C ALA A 172 -19.56 -0.80 -15.43
N ASP A 173 -19.27 0.19 -14.58
CA ASP A 173 -18.84 1.52 -15.00
C ASP A 173 -17.34 1.54 -15.35
N VAL A 174 -17.04 1.51 -16.65
CA VAL A 174 -15.67 1.50 -17.18
C VAL A 174 -14.82 2.64 -16.59
N ARG A 175 -15.37 3.86 -16.48
CA ARG A 175 -14.57 5.02 -16.05
C ARG A 175 -14.12 4.88 -14.61
N PHE A 176 -15.00 4.37 -13.75
CA PHE A 176 -14.68 4.12 -12.36
C PHE A 176 -13.54 3.10 -12.22
N HIS A 177 -13.65 1.96 -12.92
CA HIS A 177 -12.65 0.90 -12.84
C HIS A 177 -11.30 1.31 -13.41
N LEU A 178 -11.27 1.99 -14.57
CA LEU A 178 -10.01 2.52 -15.12
C LEU A 178 -9.36 3.52 -14.17
N LEU A 179 -10.15 4.44 -13.60
CA LEU A 179 -9.63 5.45 -12.67
C LEU A 179 -9.05 4.82 -11.40
N ILE A 180 -9.82 4.00 -10.69
CA ILE A 180 -9.38 3.41 -9.42
C ILE A 180 -8.17 2.51 -9.63
N ALA A 181 -8.18 1.66 -10.66
CA ALA A 181 -7.08 0.73 -10.91
C ALA A 181 -5.79 1.47 -11.31
N SER A 182 -5.88 2.54 -12.12
CA SER A 182 -4.72 3.36 -12.49
C SER A 182 -4.21 4.24 -11.34
N LEU A 183 -5.09 4.93 -10.61
CA LEU A 183 -4.70 5.72 -9.43
C LEU A 183 -4.02 4.85 -8.40
N GLY A 184 -4.56 3.65 -8.23
CA GLY A 184 -3.93 2.64 -7.43
C GLY A 184 -2.51 2.38 -7.92
N ALA A 185 -2.36 1.79 -9.11
CA ALA A 185 -1.03 1.47 -9.67
C ALA A 185 0.01 2.58 -9.48
N ILE A 186 -0.35 3.83 -9.76
CA ILE A 186 0.52 5.00 -9.59
C ILE A 186 0.91 5.21 -8.13
N GLY A 187 -0.05 5.15 -7.20
CA GLY A 187 0.20 5.32 -5.76
C GLY A 187 1.15 4.24 -5.21
N GLY A 188 0.91 2.97 -5.54
CA GLY A 188 1.79 1.88 -5.11
C GLY A 188 3.22 2.03 -5.65
N VAL A 189 3.36 2.38 -6.93
CA VAL A 189 4.67 2.68 -7.55
C VAL A 189 5.34 3.86 -6.87
N TYR A 190 4.59 4.92 -6.55
CA TYR A 190 5.13 6.10 -5.89
C TYR A 190 5.69 5.77 -4.50
N GLU A 191 4.92 5.07 -3.67
CA GLU A 191 5.34 4.66 -2.34
C GLU A 191 6.64 3.81 -2.40
N HIS A 192 6.72 2.90 -3.36
CA HIS A 192 7.90 2.05 -3.57
C HIS A 192 9.06 2.74 -4.30
N SER A 193 8.84 3.93 -4.85
CA SER A 193 9.84 4.63 -5.65
C SER A 193 11.02 5.14 -4.84
N GLY A 194 10.87 5.31 -3.52
CA GLY A 194 11.87 5.94 -2.67
C GLY A 194 11.97 7.46 -2.84
N TYR A 195 11.10 8.07 -3.63
CA TYR A 195 10.94 9.52 -3.73
C TYR A 195 9.94 10.04 -2.69
N ASP A 196 10.19 11.24 -2.18
CA ASP A 196 9.31 11.95 -1.25
C ASP A 196 9.01 13.35 -1.80
N LEU A 197 7.86 13.49 -2.48
CA LEU A 197 7.41 14.75 -3.07
C LEU A 197 6.98 15.76 -2.01
N ALA A 198 6.73 15.34 -0.76
CA ALA A 198 6.45 16.25 0.35
C ALA A 198 7.58 17.26 0.60
N VAL A 199 8.81 16.92 0.20
CA VAL A 199 9.97 17.84 0.23
C VAL A 199 9.70 19.13 -0.55
N LEU A 200 8.94 19.08 -1.65
CA LEU A 200 8.57 20.27 -2.44
C LEU A 200 7.61 21.19 -1.67
N VAL A 201 6.72 20.61 -0.88
CA VAL A 201 5.70 21.33 -0.10
C VAL A 201 6.35 22.00 1.10
N GLN A 202 7.21 21.27 1.79
CA GLN A 202 7.92 21.75 2.98
C GLN A 202 8.93 22.86 2.63
N GLY A 203 9.57 22.79 1.45
CA GLY A 203 10.47 23.84 0.99
C GLY A 203 9.78 25.13 0.52
N ALA A 204 8.48 25.08 0.19
CA ALA A 204 7.76 26.21 -0.41
C ALA A 204 7.08 27.13 0.60
N SER A 205 6.86 26.70 1.86
CA SER A 205 6.12 27.49 2.85
C SER A 205 6.96 27.73 4.12
N PRO A 206 7.56 28.92 4.27
CA PRO A 206 8.22 29.33 5.53
C PRO A 206 7.22 29.65 6.66
N SER A 207 5.90 29.59 6.39
CA SER A 207 4.89 29.87 7.40
C SER A 207 4.91 28.82 8.53
N PRO A 208 4.93 29.23 9.81
CA PRO A 208 4.88 28.33 10.96
C PRO A 208 3.55 27.55 11.06
N THR A 209 2.51 27.99 10.35
CA THR A 209 1.21 27.32 10.31
C THR A 209 0.87 26.93 8.87
N PRO A 210 1.15 25.67 8.45
CA PRO A 210 0.77 25.21 7.13
C PRO A 210 -0.75 25.23 6.99
N SER A 211 -1.22 25.71 5.83
CA SER A 211 -2.64 25.71 5.48
C SER A 211 -3.22 24.29 5.52
N LEU A 212 -4.54 24.17 5.71
CA LEU A 212 -5.21 22.87 5.68
C LEU A 212 -4.91 22.11 4.38
N PHE A 213 -4.91 22.81 3.25
CA PHE A 213 -4.56 22.24 1.95
C PHE A 213 -3.13 21.71 1.91
N ALA A 214 -2.15 22.47 2.43
CA ALA A 214 -0.77 22.02 2.51
C ALA A 214 -0.62 20.77 3.39
N ARG A 215 -1.38 20.66 4.49
CA ARG A 215 -1.38 19.46 5.35
C ARG A 215 -1.98 18.24 4.67
N ILE A 216 -3.11 18.42 3.96
CA ILE A 216 -3.74 17.35 3.19
C ILE A 216 -2.78 16.87 2.10
N PHE A 217 -2.22 17.81 1.34
CA PHE A 217 -1.32 17.49 0.26
C PHE A 217 -0.03 16.84 0.78
N ASP A 218 0.59 17.34 1.86
CA ASP A 218 1.73 16.69 2.52
C ASP A 218 1.37 15.25 2.90
N GLY A 219 0.23 15.01 3.56
CA GLY A 219 -0.20 13.65 3.91
C GLY A 219 -0.35 12.72 2.70
N LEU A 220 -0.86 13.21 1.57
CA LEU A 220 -1.04 12.41 0.35
C LEU A 220 0.27 12.10 -0.37
N VAL A 221 1.27 12.99 -0.26
CA VAL A 221 2.54 12.83 -0.98
C VAL A 221 3.72 12.48 -0.08
N ASN A 222 3.50 12.23 1.21
CA ASN A 222 4.57 11.90 2.14
C ASN A 222 4.88 10.41 2.12
N ASN A 223 6.11 10.07 1.73
CA ASN A 223 6.56 8.68 1.61
C ASN A 223 7.46 8.22 2.79
N ARG A 224 7.51 8.99 3.88
CA ARG A 224 8.40 8.69 5.03
C ARG A 224 7.92 7.50 5.83
N ALA A 225 6.61 7.36 6.03
CA ALA A 225 6.03 6.29 6.83
C ALA A 225 6.36 4.90 6.24
N HIS A 226 6.14 4.74 4.94
CA HIS A 226 6.48 3.54 4.19
C HIS A 226 7.99 3.24 4.21
N GLY A 227 8.83 4.27 4.10
CA GLY A 227 10.28 4.12 4.24
C GLY A 227 10.72 3.66 5.63
N ALA A 228 10.10 4.23 6.67
CA ALA A 228 10.37 3.84 8.04
C ALA A 228 10.01 2.36 8.25
N HIS A 229 8.88 1.91 7.70
CA HIS A 229 8.46 0.50 7.70
C HIS A 229 9.50 -0.43 7.05
N HIS A 230 9.95 -0.14 5.81
CA HIS A 230 10.98 -0.98 5.17
C HIS A 230 12.35 -0.94 5.84
N SER A 231 12.66 0.13 6.57
CA SER A 231 13.91 0.23 7.35
C SER A 231 13.82 -0.39 8.75
N ARG A 232 12.62 -0.46 9.31
CA ARG A 232 12.33 -0.88 10.69
C ARG A 232 11.14 -1.83 10.65
N SER A 233 11.43 -3.13 10.66
CA SER A 233 10.44 -4.22 10.60
C SER A 233 9.41 -4.26 11.73
N ASN A 234 9.48 -3.34 12.70
CA ASN A 234 8.55 -3.22 13.81
C ASN A 234 7.44 -2.17 13.59
N VAL A 235 7.58 -1.32 12.58
CA VAL A 235 6.56 -0.34 12.18
C VAL A 235 5.61 -1.03 11.19
N SER A 236 4.31 -0.90 11.41
CA SER A 236 3.31 -1.29 10.41
C SER A 236 3.09 -0.10 9.48
N PHE A 237 2.84 -0.39 8.20
CA PHE A 237 2.43 0.63 7.24
C PHE A 237 1.51 -0.02 6.23
N SER A 238 0.41 0.64 5.89
CA SER A 238 -0.39 0.18 4.78
C SER A 238 0.20 0.56 3.44
N ASP A 239 0.88 -0.41 2.80
CA ASP A 239 1.30 -0.31 1.40
C ASP A 239 0.07 -0.15 0.51
N GLY A 240 0.04 0.89 -0.32
CA GLY A 240 -0.92 1.05 -1.40
C GLY A 240 -1.69 2.38 -1.35
N PHE A 241 -1.66 3.03 -2.51
CA PHE A 241 -2.70 3.92 -3.03
C PHE A 241 -3.00 5.17 -2.19
N GLY A 242 -1.97 5.70 -1.52
CA GLY A 242 -2.16 6.84 -0.63
C GLY A 242 -2.93 6.44 0.62
N SER A 243 -2.68 5.22 1.13
CA SER A 243 -3.26 4.80 2.39
C SER A 243 -2.95 5.88 3.43
N PRO A 244 -3.98 6.51 4.02
CA PRO A 244 -3.80 7.58 4.99
C PRO A 244 -3.15 7.08 6.30
N GLY A 245 -2.90 5.77 6.43
CA GLY A 245 -2.49 5.15 7.69
C GLY A 245 -3.55 5.39 8.76
N ILE A 246 -4.84 5.26 8.41
CA ILE A 246 -5.95 5.41 9.35
C ILE A 246 -5.82 4.33 10.41
N CYS A 247 -5.68 3.06 10.00
CA CYS A 247 -5.48 1.95 10.92
C CYS A 247 -4.22 2.15 11.77
N ASP A 248 -3.10 2.55 11.17
CA ASP A 248 -1.87 2.81 11.92
C ASP A 248 -2.01 3.92 12.96
N THR A 249 -2.83 4.93 12.67
CA THR A 249 -3.15 6.01 13.60
C THR A 249 -4.06 5.52 14.72
N LEU A 250 -5.15 4.82 14.37
CA LEU A 250 -6.15 4.31 15.33
C LEU A 250 -5.56 3.29 16.30
N PHE A 251 -4.71 2.39 15.81
CA PHE A 251 -4.05 1.38 16.63
C PHE A 251 -2.72 1.85 17.22
N GLY A 252 -2.26 3.05 16.83
CA GLY A 252 -1.03 3.68 17.31
C GLY A 252 0.23 2.88 16.96
N THR A 253 0.25 2.30 15.77
CA THR A 253 1.39 1.64 15.13
C THR A 253 2.13 2.53 14.14
N ARG A 254 1.70 3.79 13.99
CA ARG A 254 2.36 4.82 13.16
C ARG A 254 3.82 5.03 13.56
N TRP A 255 4.68 5.18 12.55
CA TRP A 255 6.14 5.20 12.66
C TRP A 255 6.72 6.21 13.67
N ASP A 256 6.12 7.39 13.78
CA ASP A 256 6.51 8.49 14.68
C ASP A 256 6.03 8.27 16.12
N ILE A 257 4.95 7.52 16.31
CA ILE A 257 4.38 7.19 17.63
C ILE A 257 5.15 6.02 18.26
N VAL A 258 5.54 5.02 17.47
CA VAL A 258 6.15 3.77 17.96
C VAL A 258 7.45 4.02 18.74
N ALA A 259 8.32 4.91 18.26
CA ALA A 259 9.58 5.22 18.95
C ALA A 259 9.32 5.80 20.35
N LYS A 260 8.40 6.78 20.45
CA LYS A 260 8.01 7.41 21.70
C LYS A 260 7.34 6.42 22.66
N ARG A 261 6.45 5.56 22.15
CA ARG A 261 5.80 4.51 22.97
C ARG A 261 6.80 3.52 23.54
N ARG A 262 7.79 3.09 22.73
CA ARG A 262 8.84 2.18 23.18
C ARG A 262 9.69 2.81 24.28
N GLU A 263 10.09 4.06 24.12
CA GLU A 263 10.85 4.79 25.14
C GLU A 263 10.06 4.89 26.46
N LEU A 264 8.75 5.18 26.39
CA LEU A 264 7.88 5.22 27.57
C LEU A 264 7.74 3.85 28.24
N ALA A 265 7.54 2.79 27.45
CA ALA A 265 7.44 1.42 27.97
C ALA A 265 8.74 0.96 28.64
N GLU A 266 9.91 1.27 28.05
CA GLU A 266 11.21 0.96 28.64
C GLU A 266 11.45 1.75 29.95
N LYS A 267 11.01 3.01 30.02
CA LYS A 267 11.05 3.82 31.25
C LYS A 267 10.16 3.23 32.34
N GLU A 268 8.94 2.84 32.00
CA GLU A 268 8.00 2.23 32.94
C GLU A 268 8.52 0.89 33.48
N TRP A 269 9.02 0.03 32.60
CA TRP A 269 9.62 -1.27 32.97
C TRP A 269 10.78 -1.09 33.95
N LYS A 270 11.68 -0.13 33.70
CA LYS A 270 12.79 0.20 34.61
C LYS A 270 12.27 0.69 35.97
N ALA A 271 11.24 1.53 35.98
CA ALA A 271 10.64 2.02 37.23
C ALA A 271 9.96 0.90 38.04
N GLN A 272 9.25 -0.02 37.38
CA GLN A 272 8.66 -1.19 38.02
C GLN A 272 9.74 -2.11 38.62
N ARG A 273 10.81 -2.38 37.87
CA ARG A 273 11.93 -3.19 38.35
C ARG A 273 12.62 -2.58 39.58
N ALA A 274 12.87 -1.27 39.57
CA ALA A 274 13.45 -0.57 40.72
C ALA A 274 12.56 -0.66 41.97
N LYS A 275 11.23 -0.55 41.81
CA LYS A 275 10.27 -0.74 42.92
C LYS A 275 10.30 -2.18 43.46
N HIS A 276 10.39 -3.17 42.59
CA HIS A 276 10.51 -4.57 43.01
C HIS A 276 11.81 -4.85 43.78
N GLU A 277 12.93 -4.28 43.34
CA GLU A 277 14.23 -4.41 44.03
C GLU A 277 14.21 -3.73 45.41
N GLN A 278 13.57 -2.56 45.54
CA GLN A 278 13.37 -1.90 46.84
C GLN A 278 12.48 -2.70 47.80
N ASN A 279 11.38 -3.26 47.29
CA ASN A 279 10.45 -4.04 48.11
C ASN A 279 10.99 -5.44 48.48
N GLY A 280 11.89 -6.02 47.66
CA GLY A 280 12.53 -7.30 47.93
C GLY A 280 13.56 -7.24 49.06
N ASN A 281 14.32 -6.15 49.15
CA ASN A 281 15.34 -5.96 50.18
C ASN A 281 14.77 -5.67 51.59
N GLY A 282 13.47 -5.38 51.71
CA GLY A 282 12.80 -5.12 52.98
C GLY A 282 12.30 -6.35 53.74
N LYS A 283 12.48 -7.57 53.20
CA LYS A 283 11.93 -8.82 53.78
C LYS A 283 12.97 -9.74 54.43
N THR A 284 14.22 -9.29 54.57
CA THR A 284 15.33 -10.06 55.16
C THR A 284 15.85 -9.46 56.47
N ALA A 285 15.04 -8.68 57.18
CA ALA A 285 15.36 -8.13 58.50
C ALA A 285 14.41 -8.71 59.56
#